data_AF-A0AAE5CDI8-F1
#
_entry.id   AF-A0AAE5CDI8-F1
#
_cell.length_a   1.000
_cell.length_b   1.000
_cell.length_c   1.000
_cell.angle_alpha   90.00
_cell.angle_beta   90.00
_cell.angle_gamma   90.00
#
_symmetry.space_group_name_H-M   'P 1'
#
loop_
_entity.id
_entity.type
_entity.pdbx_description
1 polymer ?
#
loop_
_entity_poly.entity_id
_entity_poly.type
_entity_poly.pdbx_seq_one_letter_code
_entity_poly.pdbx_strand_id
1 'polypeptide(L)'
;PGAPSEALDEIGDATNHAGGYVESELRLTTALALVAGLRLDQLPGGTGLTLDPRAALAYRLDDWTVRLGGGLYHQGPWRVRYDLPDSGTPSAIPTEARHLAVGVQREGRPGFRAEAFLKDYDDYVPRGDGPAALAGRARGIDVLLDLRGASALEGWVSYSLLDSKLDLGGCLCVPSAVDVTHTLTGVGRLALGTAWELGATARYATGKPYTPVTGPAADGQGPEYGPVHSDRLPDYFRLDARLTRLLPAAGGMFVVYLEALNLLDRANVMAYTWDETYQDRRAVGSFFADRTLVLGVEAQF
;
A
#
# COMPACT_ATOMS: atom_id res chain seq x y z
N PRO A 1 -2.87 -11.49 -40.45
CA PRO A 1 -4.29 -11.26 -40.85
C PRO A 1 -5.01 -12.61 -41.03
N GLY A 2 -5.97 -12.92 -40.15
CA GLY A 2 -6.69 -14.20 -40.18
C GLY A 2 -6.30 -15.22 -39.11
N ALA A 3 -5.77 -14.78 -37.96
CA ALA A 3 -5.77 -15.67 -36.78
C ALA A 3 -7.24 -15.90 -36.37
N PRO A 4 -7.66 -17.16 -36.13
CA PRO A 4 -8.98 -17.42 -35.60
C PRO A 4 -9.11 -16.73 -34.24
N SER A 5 -10.07 -15.82 -34.14
CA SER A 5 -10.49 -15.25 -32.87
C SER A 5 -11.61 -16.13 -32.33
N GLU A 6 -11.34 -16.90 -31.29
CA GLU A 6 -12.39 -17.44 -30.44
C GLU A 6 -12.87 -16.35 -29.48
N ALA A 7 -14.19 -16.14 -29.40
CA ALA A 7 -14.78 -15.39 -28.30
C ALA A 7 -14.70 -16.28 -27.06
N LEU A 8 -13.83 -15.91 -26.11
CA LEU A 8 -13.52 -16.76 -24.96
C LEU A 8 -14.61 -16.80 -23.88
N ASP A 9 -15.59 -15.87 -23.86
CA ASP A 9 -16.80 -16.02 -23.02
C ASP A 9 -17.89 -14.96 -23.28
N GLU A 10 -19.14 -15.26 -22.91
CA GLU A 10 -20.35 -14.41 -22.92
C GLU A 10 -20.44 -13.45 -21.70
N ILE A 11 -19.32 -13.10 -21.06
CA ILE A 11 -19.33 -12.06 -20.00
C ILE A 11 -19.40 -10.70 -20.70
N GLY A 12 -20.64 -10.20 -20.83
CA GLY A 12 -20.95 -8.96 -21.53
C GLY A 12 -20.05 -7.79 -21.13
N ASP A 13 -19.65 -7.00 -22.14
CA ASP A 13 -18.82 -5.78 -22.05
C ASP A 13 -19.48 -4.63 -21.26
N ALA A 14 -20.51 -4.91 -20.47
CA ALA A 14 -21.16 -3.92 -19.63
C ALA A 14 -20.23 -3.54 -18.48
N THR A 15 -19.43 -2.50 -18.72
CA THR A 15 -18.65 -1.78 -17.71
C THR A 15 -19.53 -0.83 -16.87
N ASN A 16 -20.84 -0.94 -17.01
CA ASN A 16 -21.81 -0.09 -16.33
C ASN A 16 -21.80 -0.41 -14.84
N HIS A 17 -21.67 0.64 -14.03
CA HIS A 17 -21.83 0.60 -12.58
C HIS A 17 -23.05 1.44 -12.22
N ALA A 18 -24.05 0.82 -11.61
CA ALA A 18 -25.20 1.53 -11.05
C ALA A 18 -25.30 1.22 -9.55
N GLY A 19 -25.61 2.23 -8.74
CA GLY A 19 -25.75 2.00 -7.30
C GLY A 19 -26.37 3.18 -6.58
N GLY A 20 -26.78 2.91 -5.34
CA GLY A 20 -27.36 3.89 -4.42
C GLY A 20 -26.87 3.63 -3.00
N TYR A 21 -26.91 4.66 -2.16
CA TYR A 21 -26.53 4.54 -0.76
C TYR A 21 -27.43 5.40 0.13
N VAL A 22 -27.52 5.01 1.38
CA VAL A 22 -28.09 5.81 2.47
C VAL A 22 -27.13 5.78 3.64
N GLU A 23 -26.94 6.92 4.29
CA GLU A 23 -26.10 7.06 5.47
C GLU A 23 -26.79 7.98 6.48
N SER A 24 -26.64 7.68 7.77
CA SER A 24 -27.16 8.47 8.87
C SER A 24 -26.08 8.68 9.94
N GLU A 25 -25.87 9.93 10.33
CA GLU A 25 -25.08 10.30 11.50
C GLU A 25 -26.01 10.60 12.68
N LEU A 26 -25.84 9.87 13.78
CA LEU A 26 -26.60 9.99 15.01
C LEU A 26 -25.66 10.39 16.15
N ARG A 27 -25.87 11.59 16.68
CA ARG A 27 -25.20 12.02 17.92
C ARG A 27 -25.97 11.48 19.11
N LEU A 28 -25.51 10.34 19.63
CA LEU A 28 -26.12 9.65 20.77
C LEU A 28 -25.92 10.45 22.07
N THR A 29 -24.78 11.14 22.19
CA THR A 29 -24.49 12.10 23.27
C THR A 29 -23.60 13.24 22.73
N THR A 30 -23.14 14.14 23.61
CA THR A 30 -22.13 15.17 23.27
C THR A 30 -20.73 14.60 23.00
N ALA A 31 -20.49 13.34 23.39
CA ALA A 31 -19.21 12.65 23.26
C ALA A 31 -19.28 11.42 22.34
N LEU A 32 -20.47 10.88 22.06
CA LEU A 32 -20.67 9.65 21.30
C LEU A 32 -21.48 9.92 20.03
N ALA A 33 -20.92 9.53 18.89
CA ALA A 33 -21.59 9.53 17.60
C ALA A 33 -21.57 8.13 16.96
N LEU A 34 -22.65 7.81 16.25
CA LEU A 34 -22.79 6.62 15.41
C LEU A 34 -23.00 7.08 13.97
N VAL A 35 -22.25 6.52 13.04
CA VAL A 35 -22.52 6.60 11.60
C VAL A 35 -22.91 5.21 11.14
N ALA A 36 -24.07 5.07 10.51
CA ALA A 36 -24.51 3.82 9.91
C ALA A 36 -24.97 4.06 8.49
N GLY A 37 -24.57 3.18 7.59
CA GLY A 37 -24.88 3.30 6.17
C GLY A 37 -25.05 1.96 5.49
N LEU A 38 -25.72 2.01 4.35
CA LEU A 38 -25.99 0.88 3.49
C LEU A 38 -25.80 1.33 2.06
N ARG A 39 -25.06 0.54 1.28
CA ARG A 39 -24.87 0.77 -0.15
C ARG A 39 -25.33 -0.45 -0.95
N LEU A 40 -26.00 -0.22 -2.06
CA LEU A 40 -26.48 -1.23 -3.00
C LEU A 40 -25.87 -0.94 -4.37
N ASP A 41 -25.14 -1.89 -4.94
CA ASP A 41 -24.47 -1.72 -6.25
C ASP A 41 -24.73 -2.91 -7.18
N GLN A 42 -24.94 -2.61 -8.45
CA GLN A 42 -24.68 -3.50 -9.57
C GLN A 42 -23.26 -3.18 -10.09
N LEU A 43 -22.31 -4.05 -9.76
CA LEU A 43 -20.89 -3.82 -10.05
C LEU A 43 -20.51 -4.27 -11.46
N PRO A 44 -19.56 -3.58 -12.13
CA PRO A 44 -19.08 -3.98 -13.45
C PRO A 44 -18.54 -5.41 -13.47
N GLY A 45 -18.89 -6.17 -14.51
CA GLY A 45 -18.48 -7.58 -14.64
C GLY A 45 -19.21 -8.56 -13.70
N GLY A 46 -20.14 -8.07 -12.86
CA GLY A 46 -21.04 -8.89 -12.06
C GLY A 46 -22.47 -8.85 -12.58
N THR A 47 -23.23 -9.93 -12.37
CA THR A 47 -24.66 -10.02 -12.76
C THR A 47 -25.62 -9.78 -11.58
N GLY A 48 -25.12 -9.80 -10.35
CA GLY A 48 -25.88 -9.62 -9.12
C GLY A 48 -25.82 -8.20 -8.54
N LEU A 49 -26.78 -7.91 -7.67
CA LEU A 49 -26.73 -6.77 -6.77
C LEU A 49 -25.91 -7.13 -5.52
N THR A 50 -25.08 -6.20 -5.07
CA THR A 50 -24.27 -6.31 -3.85
C THR A 50 -24.80 -5.35 -2.79
N LEU A 51 -24.75 -5.77 -1.53
CA LEU A 51 -25.24 -5.00 -0.39
C LEU A 51 -24.12 -4.83 0.63
N ASP A 52 -23.74 -3.58 0.88
CA ASP A 52 -22.60 -3.19 1.71
C ASP A 52 -23.06 -2.42 2.96
N PRO A 53 -23.48 -3.11 4.05
CA PRO A 53 -23.72 -2.46 5.34
C PRO A 53 -22.41 -2.00 5.98
N ARG A 54 -22.44 -0.81 6.58
CA ARG A 54 -21.29 -0.19 7.26
C ARG A 54 -21.74 0.53 8.52
N ALA A 55 -20.97 0.42 9.59
CA ALA A 55 -21.22 1.14 10.82
C ALA A 55 -19.91 1.59 11.47
N ALA A 56 -19.92 2.77 12.08
CA ALA A 56 -18.81 3.31 12.83
C ALA A 56 -19.29 4.06 14.08
N LEU A 57 -18.60 3.84 15.20
CA LEU A 57 -18.77 4.57 16.44
C LEU A 57 -17.56 5.48 16.65
N ALA A 58 -17.80 6.71 17.12
CA ALA A 58 -16.76 7.63 17.53
C ALA A 58 -17.07 8.14 18.94
N TYR A 59 -16.12 7.99 19.85
CA TYR A 59 -16.23 8.42 21.23
C TYR A 59 -15.09 9.40 21.58
N ARG A 60 -15.46 10.62 21.98
CA ARG A 60 -14.55 11.70 22.34
C ARG A 60 -14.30 11.73 23.84
N LEU A 61 -13.02 11.77 24.20
CA LEU A 61 -12.47 11.81 25.56
C LEU A 61 -11.44 12.95 25.62
N ASP A 62 -11.88 14.16 25.97
CA ASP A 62 -11.06 15.37 25.91
C ASP A 62 -10.41 15.56 24.53
N ASP A 63 -9.08 15.57 24.47
CA ASP A 63 -8.28 15.68 23.24
C ASP A 63 -8.18 14.37 22.44
N TRP A 64 -8.76 13.28 22.97
CA TRP A 64 -8.73 11.96 22.36
C TRP A 64 -10.06 11.60 21.70
N THR A 65 -9.99 10.86 20.60
CA THR A 65 -11.14 10.23 19.96
C THR A 65 -10.84 8.77 19.69
N VAL A 66 -11.65 7.88 20.23
CA VAL A 66 -11.64 6.45 19.95
C VAL A 66 -12.68 6.17 18.86
N ARG A 67 -12.31 5.37 17.86
CA ARG A 67 -13.19 4.97 16.76
C ARG A 67 -13.23 3.45 16.66
N LEU A 68 -14.40 2.90 16.39
CA LEU A 68 -14.61 1.50 16.05
C LEU A 68 -15.45 1.49 14.78
N GLY A 69 -14.98 0.86 13.72
CA GLY A 69 -15.71 0.80 12.45
C GLY A 69 -15.61 -0.57 11.81
N GLY A 70 -16.65 -0.95 11.08
CA GLY A 70 -16.65 -2.17 10.31
C GLY A 70 -17.73 -2.19 9.24
N GLY A 71 -17.60 -3.13 8.32
CA GLY A 71 -18.55 -3.28 7.23
C GLY A 71 -18.19 -4.37 6.25
N LEU A 72 -19.11 -4.60 5.33
CA LEU A 72 -18.95 -5.46 4.16
C LEU A 72 -18.71 -4.59 2.93
N TYR A 73 -17.84 -5.06 2.05
CA TYR A 73 -17.39 -4.36 0.86
C TYR A 73 -17.34 -5.33 -0.29
N HIS A 74 -17.86 -4.93 -1.46
CA HIS A 74 -17.70 -5.68 -2.69
C HIS A 74 -16.93 -4.90 -3.75
N GLN A 75 -16.19 -5.63 -4.59
CA GLN A 75 -15.63 -5.11 -5.84
C GLN A 75 -15.97 -6.05 -6.98
N GLY A 76 -16.14 -5.50 -8.18
CA GLY A 76 -16.44 -6.29 -9.38
C GLY A 76 -15.17 -6.77 -10.09
N PRO A 77 -15.24 -7.86 -10.86
CA PRO A 77 -14.07 -8.49 -11.50
C PRO A 77 -13.63 -7.80 -12.80
N TRP A 78 -13.81 -6.48 -12.95
CA TRP A 78 -13.73 -5.80 -14.25
C TRP A 78 -12.31 -5.58 -14.82
N ARG A 79 -11.25 -6.06 -14.16
CA ARG A 79 -9.84 -5.94 -14.62
C ARG A 79 -9.09 -7.27 -14.69
N VAL A 80 -9.78 -8.40 -14.88
CA VAL A 80 -9.12 -9.72 -14.91
C VAL A 80 -8.47 -10.09 -16.25
N ARG A 81 -8.67 -9.33 -17.33
CA ARG A 81 -8.35 -9.77 -18.71
C ARG A 81 -6.97 -9.37 -19.27
N TYR A 82 -6.14 -8.64 -18.53
CA TYR A 82 -4.83 -8.19 -19.03
C TYR A 82 -3.72 -8.50 -18.04
N ASP A 83 -3.45 -9.78 -17.83
CA ASP A 83 -2.24 -10.23 -17.15
C ASP A 83 -1.34 -10.99 -18.10
N LEU A 84 -0.04 -10.76 -17.93
CA LEU A 84 0.96 -11.64 -18.50
C LEU A 84 0.86 -12.98 -17.76
N PRO A 85 0.83 -14.11 -18.47
CA PRO A 85 0.87 -15.44 -17.86
C PRO A 85 2.03 -15.55 -16.87
N ASP A 86 1.71 -15.86 -15.61
CA ASP A 86 2.67 -16.18 -14.55
C ASP A 86 2.09 -17.30 -13.69
N SER A 87 2.57 -18.53 -13.91
CA SER A 87 2.10 -19.71 -13.19
C SER A 87 2.70 -19.83 -11.78
N GLY A 88 3.62 -18.96 -11.39
CA GLY A 88 4.29 -18.99 -10.08
C GLY A 88 3.64 -18.13 -9.01
N THR A 89 2.82 -17.16 -9.40
CA THR A 89 2.22 -16.18 -8.48
C THR A 89 0.74 -16.45 -8.26
N PRO A 90 0.19 -16.36 -7.03
CA PRO A 90 -1.24 -16.54 -6.81
C PRO A 90 -2.09 -15.62 -7.68
N SER A 91 -3.14 -16.17 -8.26
CA SER A 91 -3.78 -15.59 -9.43
C SER A 91 -5.31 -15.54 -9.27
N ALA A 92 -5.79 -14.63 -8.42
CA ALA A 92 -7.22 -14.38 -8.20
C ALA A 92 -7.48 -12.98 -7.61
N ILE A 93 -8.70 -12.48 -7.77
CA ILE A 93 -9.16 -11.20 -7.18
C ILE A 93 -10.30 -11.48 -6.19
N PRO A 94 -10.24 -11.02 -4.93
CA PRO A 94 -11.37 -11.12 -4.02
C PRO A 94 -12.50 -10.19 -4.47
N THR A 95 -13.74 -10.66 -4.54
CA THR A 95 -14.90 -9.78 -4.81
C THR A 95 -15.66 -9.38 -3.54
N GLU A 96 -15.35 -9.99 -2.39
CA GLU A 96 -15.90 -9.64 -1.08
C GLU A 96 -14.78 -9.35 -0.07
N ALA A 97 -14.99 -8.35 0.79
CA ALA A 97 -14.15 -8.11 1.96
C ALA A 97 -14.97 -7.67 3.18
N ARG A 98 -14.67 -8.24 4.35
CA ARG A 98 -15.18 -7.81 5.66
C ARG A 98 -14.09 -7.09 6.41
N HIS A 99 -14.34 -5.86 6.82
CA HIS A 99 -13.38 -5.05 7.57
C HIS A 99 -13.87 -4.78 9.00
N LEU A 100 -12.93 -4.80 9.94
CA LEU A 100 -13.08 -4.31 11.30
C LEU A 100 -11.83 -3.51 11.66
N ALA A 101 -12.02 -2.30 12.20
CA ALA A 101 -10.93 -1.45 12.64
C ALA A 101 -11.28 -0.74 13.95
N VAL A 102 -10.27 -0.63 14.83
CA VAL A 102 -10.34 0.17 16.05
C VAL A 102 -9.17 1.14 16.06
N GLY A 103 -9.45 2.41 16.30
CA GLY A 103 -8.45 3.46 16.25
C GLY A 103 -8.59 4.45 17.39
N VAL A 104 -7.49 5.12 17.68
CA VAL A 104 -7.39 6.21 18.64
C VAL A 104 -6.64 7.36 18.00
N GLN A 105 -7.12 8.58 18.22
CA GLN A 105 -6.49 9.80 17.72
C GLN A 105 -6.43 10.84 18.84
N ARG A 106 -5.32 11.56 18.94
CA ARG A 106 -5.15 12.74 19.80
C ARG A 106 -4.96 14.00 18.95
N GLU A 107 -5.74 15.04 19.20
CA GLU A 107 -5.65 16.32 18.46
C GLU A 107 -4.65 17.33 19.07
N GLY A 108 -3.76 16.87 19.96
CA GLY A 108 -2.74 17.70 20.61
C GLY A 108 -1.50 17.96 19.74
N ARG A 109 -0.49 18.60 20.35
CA ARG A 109 0.86 18.77 19.80
C ARG A 109 1.87 18.14 20.77
N PRO A 110 2.47 16.98 20.45
CA PRO A 110 2.36 16.26 19.19
C PRO A 110 0.96 15.63 18.99
N GLY A 111 0.58 15.51 17.72
CA GLY A 111 -0.59 14.76 17.28
C GLY A 111 -0.26 13.28 17.25
N PHE A 112 -1.25 12.43 17.50
CA PHE A 112 -1.05 10.99 17.52
C PHE A 112 -2.25 10.28 16.90
N ARG A 113 -2.00 9.22 16.13
CA ARG A 113 -3.03 8.31 15.64
C ARG A 113 -2.49 6.88 15.69
N ALA A 114 -3.31 5.95 16.14
CA ALA A 114 -3.06 4.53 15.99
C ALA A 114 -4.35 3.82 15.55
N GLU A 115 -4.25 2.83 14.69
CA GLU A 115 -5.37 2.00 14.23
C GLU A 115 -4.92 0.55 14.17
N ALA A 116 -5.73 -0.36 14.68
CA ALA A 116 -5.58 -1.79 14.48
C ALA A 116 -6.74 -2.28 13.59
N PHE A 117 -6.44 -3.14 12.63
CA PHE A 117 -7.43 -3.64 11.69
C PHE A 117 -7.36 -5.16 11.50
N LEU A 118 -8.51 -5.73 11.14
CA LEU A 118 -8.67 -7.08 10.64
C LEU A 118 -9.53 -7.00 9.37
N LYS A 119 -9.07 -7.67 8.32
CA LYS A 119 -9.74 -7.75 7.02
C LYS A 119 -9.74 -9.20 6.58
N ASP A 120 -10.92 -9.75 6.34
CA ASP A 120 -11.11 -11.04 5.69
C ASP A 120 -11.58 -10.79 4.26
N TYR A 121 -10.99 -11.50 3.31
CA TYR A 121 -11.27 -11.43 1.89
C TYR A 121 -11.78 -12.79 1.44
N ASP A 122 -12.88 -12.78 0.70
CA ASP A 122 -13.56 -13.99 0.23
C ASP A 122 -14.05 -13.79 -1.21
N ASP A 123 -14.72 -14.80 -1.75
CA ASP A 123 -15.30 -14.80 -3.11
C ASP A 123 -14.23 -14.48 -4.17
N TYR A 124 -13.16 -15.26 -4.20
CA TYR A 124 -12.08 -15.01 -5.14
C TYR A 124 -12.47 -15.46 -6.56
N VAL A 125 -12.39 -14.53 -7.51
CA VAL A 125 -12.54 -14.82 -8.94
C VAL A 125 -11.16 -15.11 -9.54
N PRO A 126 -10.97 -16.24 -10.24
CA PRO A 126 -9.71 -16.57 -10.89
C PRO A 126 -9.22 -15.46 -11.83
N ARG A 127 -7.90 -15.22 -11.82
CA ARG A 127 -7.24 -14.20 -12.64
C ARG A 127 -5.83 -14.67 -12.99
N GLY A 128 -5.60 -15.13 -14.22
CA GLY A 128 -4.30 -15.63 -14.68
C GLY A 128 -4.13 -17.13 -14.45
N ASP A 129 -2.90 -17.63 -14.65
CA ASP A 129 -2.57 -19.06 -14.76
C ASP A 129 -1.86 -19.65 -13.52
N GLY A 130 -1.79 -18.89 -12.44
CA GLY A 130 -1.12 -19.29 -11.21
C GLY A 130 -2.02 -20.02 -10.21
N PRO A 131 -1.52 -20.27 -8.99
CA PRO A 131 -2.30 -20.90 -7.94
C PRO A 131 -3.53 -20.06 -7.57
N ALA A 132 -4.72 -20.67 -7.59
CA ALA A 132 -5.94 -19.98 -7.20
C ALA A 132 -5.91 -19.65 -5.69
N ALA A 133 -6.09 -18.37 -5.35
CA ALA A 133 -6.40 -17.98 -3.98
C ALA A 133 -7.90 -18.18 -3.72
N LEU A 134 -8.24 -18.75 -2.57
CA LEU A 134 -9.61 -19.06 -2.17
C LEU A 134 -10.13 -18.12 -1.09
N ALA A 135 -9.25 -17.69 -0.20
CA ALA A 135 -9.53 -16.72 0.86
C ALA A 135 -8.28 -15.92 1.19
N GLY A 136 -8.46 -14.77 1.83
CA GLY A 136 -7.37 -13.91 2.27
C GLY A 136 -7.64 -13.34 3.65
N ARG A 137 -6.59 -13.09 4.42
CA ARG A 137 -6.68 -12.39 5.70
C ARG A 137 -5.55 -11.39 5.80
N ALA A 138 -5.88 -10.16 6.16
CA ALA A 138 -4.92 -9.13 6.51
C ALA A 138 -5.24 -8.55 7.87
N ARG A 139 -4.24 -8.46 8.74
CA ARG A 139 -4.35 -7.79 10.03
C ARG A 139 -3.12 -6.97 10.30
N GLY A 140 -3.27 -5.90 11.06
CA GLY A 140 -2.16 -5.00 11.27
C GLY A 140 -2.44 -3.87 12.21
N ILE A 141 -1.40 -3.07 12.42
CA ILE A 141 -1.43 -1.85 13.22
C ILE A 141 -0.73 -0.75 12.44
N ASP A 142 -1.37 0.39 12.30
CA ASP A 142 -0.80 1.62 11.78
C ASP A 142 -0.69 2.65 12.89
N VAL A 143 0.46 3.31 13.00
CA VAL A 143 0.73 4.37 13.98
C VAL A 143 1.31 5.58 13.26
N LEU A 144 0.87 6.77 13.65
CA LEU A 144 1.37 8.06 13.18
C LEU A 144 1.61 8.99 14.37
N LEU A 145 2.82 9.53 14.46
CA LEU A 145 3.19 10.62 15.36
C LEU A 145 3.44 11.88 14.52
N ASP A 146 2.75 12.96 14.85
CA ASP A 146 2.86 14.26 14.17
C ASP A 146 3.50 15.29 15.11
N LEU A 147 4.66 15.80 14.72
CA LEU A 147 5.47 16.74 15.50
C LEU A 147 5.30 18.19 15.03
N ARG A 148 4.41 18.46 14.07
CA ARG A 148 4.21 19.83 13.54
C ARG A 148 3.80 20.81 14.64
N GLY A 149 4.47 21.96 14.67
CA GLY A 149 4.21 23.01 15.64
C GLY A 149 4.53 22.66 17.10
N ALA A 150 5.33 21.60 17.35
CA ALA A 150 5.74 21.19 18.68
C ALA A 150 7.13 21.73 19.10
N SER A 151 8.04 21.95 18.14
CA SER A 151 9.41 22.42 18.40
C SER A 151 10.11 22.94 17.13
N ALA A 152 11.40 23.25 17.21
CA ALA A 152 12.24 23.53 16.04
C ALA A 152 12.39 22.34 15.08
N LEU A 153 12.13 21.11 15.57
CA LEU A 153 11.90 19.93 14.76
C LEU A 153 10.40 19.82 14.45
N GLU A 154 10.10 19.84 13.16
CA GLU A 154 8.76 19.58 12.63
C GLU A 154 8.81 18.34 11.73
N GLY A 155 7.69 17.64 11.63
CA GLY A 155 7.62 16.45 10.79
C GLY A 155 6.64 15.43 11.32
N TRP A 156 6.77 14.21 10.82
CA TRP A 156 5.96 13.07 11.24
C TRP A 156 6.73 11.76 11.10
N VAL A 157 6.31 10.78 11.88
CA VAL A 157 6.81 9.40 11.80
C VAL A 157 5.60 8.47 11.74
N SER A 158 5.57 7.58 10.76
CA SER A 158 4.57 6.52 10.64
C SER A 158 5.21 5.14 10.69
N TYR A 159 4.53 4.21 11.35
CA TYR A 159 4.91 2.80 11.40
C TYR A 159 3.70 1.93 11.11
N SER A 160 3.90 0.91 10.29
CA SER A 160 2.89 -0.08 9.94
C SER A 160 3.43 -1.48 10.17
N LEU A 161 2.66 -2.30 10.88
CA LEU A 161 2.84 -3.74 11.02
C LEU A 161 1.74 -4.44 10.24
N LEU A 162 2.10 -5.31 9.30
CA LEU A 162 1.15 -6.07 8.48
C LEU A 162 1.44 -7.58 8.57
N ASP A 163 0.40 -8.37 8.76
CA ASP A 163 0.40 -9.83 8.55
C ASP A 163 -0.72 -10.13 7.56
N SER A 164 -0.34 -10.37 6.30
CA SER A 164 -1.28 -10.66 5.21
C SER A 164 -1.01 -12.02 4.58
N LYS A 165 -2.04 -12.86 4.51
CA LYS A 165 -1.97 -14.24 4.04
C LYS A 165 -3.08 -14.55 3.02
N LEU A 166 -2.79 -15.51 2.15
CA LEU A 166 -3.71 -16.14 1.20
C LEU A 166 -3.82 -17.63 1.53
N ASP A 167 -5.03 -18.16 1.46
CA ASP A 167 -5.32 -19.60 1.45
C ASP A 167 -5.42 -20.06 0.00
N LEU A 168 -4.60 -21.03 -0.41
CA LEU A 168 -4.57 -21.59 -1.76
C LEU A 168 -5.26 -22.97 -1.84
N GLY A 169 -5.94 -23.40 -0.78
CA GLY A 169 -6.55 -24.72 -0.67
C GLY A 169 -5.56 -25.79 -0.20
N GLY A 170 -6.07 -27.01 0.05
CA GLY A 170 -5.22 -28.14 0.43
C GLY A 170 -4.41 -27.94 1.72
N CYS A 171 -4.89 -27.09 2.63
CA CYS A 171 -4.20 -26.65 3.86
C CYS A 171 -2.94 -25.79 3.62
N LEU A 172 -2.76 -25.20 2.43
CA LEU A 172 -1.65 -24.32 2.10
C LEU A 172 -2.01 -22.84 2.31
N CYS A 173 -1.39 -22.22 3.31
CA CYS A 173 -1.48 -20.77 3.54
C CYS A 173 -0.11 -20.12 3.29
N VAL A 174 -0.08 -19.09 2.44
CA VAL A 174 1.14 -18.36 2.08
C VAL A 174 1.00 -16.87 2.39
N PRO A 175 2.10 -16.11 2.55
CA PRO A 175 2.04 -14.65 2.58
C PRO A 175 1.35 -14.10 1.33
N SER A 176 0.66 -12.96 1.40
CA SER A 176 0.16 -12.30 0.20
C SER A 176 1.28 -11.54 -0.51
N ALA A 177 1.12 -11.25 -1.81
CA ALA A 177 2.12 -10.49 -2.57
C ALA A 177 2.34 -9.05 -2.05
N VAL A 178 1.43 -8.55 -1.20
CA VAL A 178 1.48 -7.21 -0.60
C VAL A 178 1.93 -7.23 0.86
N ASP A 179 2.34 -8.39 1.40
CA ASP A 179 2.75 -8.57 2.79
C ASP A 179 4.14 -7.96 3.09
N VAL A 180 4.21 -6.64 3.14
CA VAL A 180 5.36 -5.89 3.66
C VAL A 180 5.20 -5.75 5.18
N THR A 181 5.77 -6.71 5.92
CA THR A 181 5.51 -6.89 7.36
C THR A 181 5.79 -5.65 8.20
N HIS A 182 6.91 -4.98 7.99
CA HIS A 182 7.22 -3.73 8.68
C HIS A 182 7.46 -2.63 7.66
N THR A 183 6.78 -1.49 7.84
CA THR A 183 7.07 -0.25 7.13
C THR A 183 7.25 0.88 8.13
N LEU A 184 8.32 1.66 7.98
CA LEU A 184 8.60 2.84 8.79
C LEU A 184 8.95 4.00 7.87
N THR A 185 8.23 5.12 7.98
CA THR A 185 8.57 6.35 7.28
C THR A 185 8.69 7.50 8.27
N GLY A 186 9.77 8.25 8.18
CA GLY A 186 9.97 9.48 8.93
C GLY A 186 10.29 10.62 7.98
N VAL A 187 9.60 11.74 8.14
CA VAL A 187 9.90 12.99 7.44
C VAL A 187 10.11 14.06 8.50
N GLY A 188 11.25 14.74 8.46
CA GLY A 188 11.60 15.76 9.44
C GLY A 188 12.24 16.98 8.78
N ARG A 189 11.97 18.15 9.36
CA ARG A 189 12.64 19.41 9.09
C ARG A 189 13.09 20.00 10.43
N LEU A 190 14.38 20.30 10.53
CA LEU A 190 14.98 20.94 11.69
C LEU A 190 15.46 22.33 11.31
N ALA A 191 14.91 23.37 11.94
CA ALA A 191 15.43 24.72 11.82
C ALA A 191 16.75 24.85 12.60
N LEU A 192 17.80 25.33 11.93
CA LEU A 192 19.13 25.55 12.49
C LEU A 192 19.40 27.07 12.54
N GLY A 193 18.87 27.72 13.57
CA GLY A 193 18.82 29.19 13.64
C GLY A 193 17.75 29.76 12.68
N THR A 194 17.97 30.98 12.18
CA THR A 194 16.97 31.70 11.36
C THR A 194 17.17 31.56 9.85
N ALA A 195 18.28 30.95 9.42
CA ALA A 195 18.69 30.98 8.03
C ALA A 195 19.10 29.62 7.47
N TRP A 196 19.12 28.56 8.28
CA TRP A 196 19.40 27.20 7.81
C TRP A 196 18.28 26.25 8.20
N GLU A 197 18.02 25.27 7.34
CA GLU A 197 17.11 24.17 7.59
C GLU A 197 17.72 22.85 7.13
N LEU A 198 17.59 21.82 7.96
CA LEU A 198 17.94 20.44 7.59
C LEU A 198 16.64 19.64 7.41
N GLY A 199 16.37 19.21 6.19
CA GLY A 199 15.30 18.26 5.85
C GLY A 199 15.85 16.85 5.73
N ALA A 200 15.11 15.85 6.21
CA ALA A 200 15.42 14.45 6.01
C ALA A 200 14.15 13.62 5.81
N THR A 201 14.22 12.63 4.92
CA THR A 201 13.22 11.58 4.80
C THR A 201 13.88 10.22 4.88
N ALA A 202 13.47 9.41 5.86
CA ALA A 202 13.90 8.03 6.00
C ALA A 202 12.72 7.10 5.71
N ARG A 203 12.93 6.07 4.88
CA ARG A 203 11.97 5.03 4.55
C ARG A 203 12.61 3.67 4.76
N TYR A 204 11.98 2.82 5.55
CA TYR A 204 12.35 1.42 5.75
C TYR A 204 11.14 0.54 5.43
N ALA A 205 11.37 -0.57 4.76
CA ALA A 205 10.36 -1.59 4.55
C ALA A 205 11.01 -2.98 4.46
N THR A 206 10.41 -3.98 5.11
CA THR A 206 10.84 -5.37 4.91
C THR A 206 10.57 -5.84 3.48
N GLY A 207 11.33 -6.82 3.01
CA GLY A 207 11.10 -7.44 1.71
C GLY A 207 9.67 -7.96 1.50
N LYS A 208 9.07 -7.61 0.36
CA LYS A 208 7.82 -8.26 -0.09
C LYS A 208 8.09 -9.73 -0.45
N PRO A 209 7.13 -10.64 -0.21
CA PRO A 209 7.22 -12.02 -0.67
C PRO A 209 7.24 -12.10 -2.19
N TYR A 210 7.91 -13.13 -2.70
CA TYR A 210 7.86 -13.51 -4.12
C TYR A 210 8.04 -15.02 -4.25
N THR A 211 7.56 -15.59 -5.35
CA THR A 211 7.83 -17.00 -5.67
C THR A 211 9.17 -17.08 -6.40
N PRO A 212 10.18 -17.79 -5.86
CA PRO A 212 11.48 -17.90 -6.50
C PRO A 212 11.41 -18.80 -7.72
N VAL A 213 12.11 -18.42 -8.79
CA VAL A 213 12.43 -19.33 -9.91
C VAL A 213 13.67 -20.12 -9.53
N THR A 214 13.56 -21.44 -9.51
CA THR A 214 14.63 -22.37 -9.11
C THR A 214 15.46 -22.86 -10.29
N GLY A 215 14.99 -22.65 -11.51
CA GLY A 215 15.67 -23.01 -12.74
C GLY A 215 14.72 -23.01 -13.94
N PRO A 216 15.15 -23.54 -15.10
CA PRO A 216 14.26 -23.81 -16.21
C PRO A 216 13.31 -24.98 -15.92
N ALA A 217 12.08 -24.91 -16.42
CA ALA A 217 11.11 -26.00 -16.33
C ALA A 217 11.65 -27.29 -17.00
N ALA A 218 11.22 -28.45 -16.50
CA ALA A 218 11.70 -29.75 -16.98
C ALA A 218 11.39 -30.04 -18.46
N ASP A 219 10.34 -29.44 -19.00
CA ASP A 219 9.97 -29.50 -20.42
C ASP A 219 10.70 -28.44 -21.28
N GLY A 220 11.56 -27.62 -20.67
CA GLY A 220 12.30 -26.54 -21.30
C GLY A 220 11.45 -25.32 -21.66
N GLN A 221 10.18 -25.27 -21.24
CA GLN A 221 9.25 -24.20 -21.57
C GLN A 221 8.94 -23.34 -20.33
N GLY A 222 9.73 -22.30 -20.13
CA GLY A 222 9.54 -21.33 -19.06
C GLY A 222 10.27 -21.69 -17.75
N PRO A 223 9.96 -20.97 -16.67
CA PRO A 223 10.62 -21.16 -15.37
C PRO A 223 10.02 -22.34 -14.58
N GLU A 224 10.87 -23.04 -13.84
CA GLU A 224 10.47 -23.86 -12.70
C GLU A 224 10.38 -22.96 -11.46
N TYR A 225 9.23 -22.99 -10.79
CA TYR A 225 9.01 -22.23 -9.57
C TYR A 225 9.24 -23.09 -8.32
N GLY A 226 9.86 -22.48 -7.32
CA GLY A 226 9.86 -22.99 -5.96
C GLY A 226 8.50 -22.82 -5.28
N PRO A 227 8.41 -23.12 -3.97
CA PRO A 227 7.15 -22.97 -3.25
C PRO A 227 6.65 -21.52 -3.29
N VAL A 228 5.34 -21.37 -3.44
CA VAL A 228 4.67 -20.07 -3.64
C VAL A 228 5.00 -19.10 -2.51
N HIS A 229 5.47 -17.89 -2.86
CA HIS A 229 5.83 -16.83 -1.90
C HIS A 229 6.78 -17.29 -0.77
N SER A 230 7.67 -18.25 -1.05
CA SER A 230 8.60 -18.80 -0.05
C SER A 230 9.80 -17.92 0.26
N ASP A 231 10.15 -17.00 -0.65
CA ASP A 231 11.25 -16.06 -0.47
C ASP A 231 10.76 -14.62 -0.32
N ARG A 232 11.63 -13.75 0.19
CA ARG A 232 11.41 -12.31 0.29
C ARG A 232 12.54 -11.54 -0.37
N LEU A 233 12.21 -10.39 -0.95
CA LEU A 233 13.23 -9.45 -1.42
C LEU A 233 14.11 -8.92 -0.27
N PRO A 234 15.30 -8.37 -0.55
CA PRO A 234 16.06 -7.65 0.47
C PRO A 234 15.28 -6.46 1.06
N ASP A 235 15.52 -6.17 2.34
CA ASP A 235 14.92 -5.03 3.01
C ASP A 235 15.29 -3.69 2.32
N TYR A 236 14.26 -2.89 2.11
CA TYR A 236 14.37 -1.54 1.57
C TYR A 236 14.79 -0.57 2.67
N PHE A 237 15.79 0.26 2.38
CA PHE A 237 16.08 1.43 3.20
C PHE A 237 16.56 2.58 2.33
N ARG A 238 15.97 3.76 2.52
CA ARG A 238 16.37 4.98 1.83
C ARG A 238 16.36 6.17 2.78
N LEU A 239 17.46 6.91 2.75
CA LEU A 239 17.61 8.18 3.44
C LEU A 239 17.84 9.27 2.39
N ASP A 240 16.93 10.22 2.31
CA ASP A 240 17.08 11.46 1.55
C ASP A 240 17.38 12.58 2.55
N ALA A 241 18.32 13.46 2.24
CA ALA A 241 18.69 14.58 3.10
C ALA A 241 18.88 15.86 2.29
N ARG A 242 18.48 16.99 2.86
CA ARG A 242 18.58 18.31 2.23
C ARG A 242 19.00 19.36 3.25
N LEU A 243 20.03 20.13 2.91
CA LEU A 243 20.43 21.32 3.63
C LEU A 243 19.99 22.55 2.83
N THR A 244 19.18 23.41 3.44
CA THR A 244 18.66 24.63 2.85
C THR A 244 19.22 25.85 3.57
N ARG A 245 19.63 26.87 2.82
CA ARG A 245 20.00 28.20 3.29
C ARG A 245 18.97 29.22 2.78
N LEU A 246 18.41 29.99 3.70
CA LEU A 246 17.53 31.13 3.42
C LEU A 246 18.37 32.41 3.41
N LEU A 247 18.32 33.15 2.30
CA LEU A 247 19.10 34.37 2.08
C LEU A 247 18.14 35.53 1.76
N PRO A 248 17.84 36.39 2.74
CA PRO A 248 17.07 37.60 2.50
C PRO A 248 17.76 38.51 1.46
N ALA A 249 16.97 39.10 0.55
CA ALA A 249 17.44 40.06 -0.44
C ALA A 249 16.51 41.28 -0.52
N ALA A 250 16.99 42.37 -1.14
CA ALA A 250 16.16 43.55 -1.34
C ALA A 250 15.01 43.22 -2.30
N GLY A 251 13.77 43.17 -1.79
CA GLY A 251 12.58 42.83 -2.57
C GLY A 251 12.31 41.34 -2.73
N GLY A 252 12.89 40.46 -1.90
CA GLY A 252 12.61 39.03 -1.97
C GLY A 252 13.48 38.14 -1.06
N MET A 253 13.53 36.84 -1.38
CA MET A 253 14.35 35.84 -0.71
C MET A 253 14.95 34.87 -1.73
N PHE A 254 16.21 34.50 -1.54
CA PHE A 254 16.82 33.36 -2.22
C PHE A 254 16.85 32.15 -1.30
N VAL A 255 16.51 30.99 -1.85
CA VAL A 255 16.58 29.69 -1.19
C VAL A 255 17.62 28.85 -1.92
N VAL A 256 18.76 28.63 -1.27
CA VAL A 256 19.84 27.81 -1.81
C VAL A 256 19.81 26.47 -1.11
N TYR A 257 19.88 25.36 -1.84
CA TYR A 257 19.84 24.04 -1.22
C TYR A 257 20.80 23.04 -1.86
N LEU A 258 21.33 22.16 -1.01
CA LEU A 258 22.08 20.97 -1.39
C LEU A 258 21.27 19.76 -0.91
N GLU A 259 20.95 18.86 -1.81
CA GLU A 259 20.14 17.67 -1.55
C GLU A 259 20.85 16.41 -2.03
N ALA A 260 20.76 15.36 -1.23
CA ALA A 260 21.26 14.03 -1.53
C ALA A 260 20.09 13.06 -1.43
N LEU A 261 19.64 12.57 -2.59
CA LEU A 261 18.68 11.50 -2.71
C LEU A 261 19.40 10.16 -2.61
N ASN A 262 18.84 9.22 -1.85
CA ASN A 262 19.47 7.94 -1.51
C ASN A 262 20.92 8.14 -1.00
N LEU A 263 21.07 8.95 0.04
CA LEU A 263 22.35 9.34 0.63
C LEU A 263 23.28 8.16 0.92
N LEU A 264 22.72 7.01 1.31
CA LEU A 264 23.45 5.79 1.64
C LEU A 264 23.77 4.89 0.43
N ASP A 265 23.38 5.30 -0.78
CA ASP A 265 23.68 4.60 -2.04
C ASP A 265 23.25 3.12 -2.02
N ARG A 266 22.04 2.86 -1.50
CA ARG A 266 21.49 1.51 -1.40
C ARG A 266 20.77 1.12 -2.68
N ALA A 267 21.08 -0.05 -3.22
CA ALA A 267 20.48 -0.57 -4.46
C ALA A 267 18.95 -0.72 -4.41
N ASN A 268 18.39 -0.99 -3.22
CA ASN A 268 16.94 -1.06 -2.99
C ASN A 268 16.21 -1.93 -4.04
N VAL A 269 16.47 -3.24 -4.00
CA VAL A 269 15.96 -4.23 -4.97
C VAL A 269 14.44 -4.36 -4.87
N MET A 270 13.74 -4.19 -6.00
CA MET A 270 12.27 -4.23 -6.11
C MET A 270 11.71 -5.44 -6.87
N ALA A 271 12.57 -6.11 -7.63
CA ALA A 271 12.27 -7.35 -8.32
C ALA A 271 13.56 -8.10 -8.67
N TYR A 272 13.41 -9.38 -9.00
CA TYR A 272 14.41 -10.13 -9.74
C TYR A 272 13.89 -10.36 -11.16
N THR A 273 14.79 -10.32 -12.13
CA THR A 273 14.55 -10.80 -13.49
C THR A 273 15.52 -11.93 -13.78
N TRP A 274 15.20 -12.77 -14.75
CA TRP A 274 16.03 -13.89 -15.14
C TRP A 274 16.47 -13.72 -16.59
N ASP A 275 17.60 -14.32 -16.92
CA ASP A 275 18.00 -14.51 -18.30
C ASP A 275 17.07 -15.51 -19.01
N GLU A 276 17.20 -15.65 -20.33
CA GLU A 276 16.32 -16.52 -21.13
C GLU A 276 16.41 -18.00 -20.71
N THR A 277 17.50 -18.40 -20.05
CA THR A 277 17.71 -19.78 -19.58
C THR A 277 17.19 -20.04 -18.17
N TYR A 278 16.73 -18.99 -17.45
CA TYR A 278 16.33 -19.04 -16.05
C TYR A 278 17.43 -19.55 -15.09
N GLN A 279 18.69 -19.50 -15.51
CA GLN A 279 19.84 -19.94 -14.70
C GLN A 279 20.42 -18.78 -13.89
N ASP A 280 20.42 -17.58 -14.46
CA ASP A 280 21.03 -16.39 -13.87
C ASP A 280 19.96 -15.34 -13.54
N ARG A 281 19.87 -14.98 -12.26
CA ARG A 281 19.01 -13.88 -11.81
C ARG A 281 19.74 -12.54 -11.78
N ARG A 282 19.03 -11.46 -12.10
CA ARG A 282 19.48 -10.06 -12.00
C ARG A 282 18.57 -9.29 -11.05
N ALA A 283 19.17 -8.52 -10.15
CA ALA A 283 18.42 -7.64 -9.27
C ALA A 283 17.99 -6.37 -10.02
N VAL A 284 16.71 -6.02 -9.92
CA VAL A 284 16.17 -4.76 -10.44
C VAL A 284 15.97 -3.81 -9.27
N GLY A 285 16.77 -2.74 -9.24
CA GLY A 285 16.68 -1.68 -8.23
C GLY A 285 15.46 -0.78 -8.42
N SER A 286 15.17 0.04 -7.41
CA SER A 286 14.16 1.11 -7.52
C SER A 286 14.57 2.18 -8.54
N PHE A 287 13.61 2.95 -9.07
CA PHE A 287 13.85 4.01 -10.09
C PHE A 287 14.88 5.07 -9.67
N PHE A 288 15.14 5.22 -8.36
CA PHE A 288 16.17 6.11 -7.78
C PHE A 288 17.16 5.31 -6.92
N ALA A 289 17.59 4.15 -7.42
CA ALA A 289 18.55 3.28 -6.74
C ALA A 289 19.94 3.92 -6.60
N ASP A 290 20.31 4.84 -7.49
CA ASP A 290 21.61 5.50 -7.42
C ASP A 290 21.54 6.78 -6.58
N ARG A 291 22.59 7.04 -5.80
CA ARG A 291 22.72 8.30 -5.08
C ARG A 291 22.76 9.47 -6.07
N THR A 292 21.82 10.40 -5.90
CA THR A 292 21.72 11.60 -6.74
C THR A 292 21.97 12.84 -5.88
N LEU A 293 22.88 13.72 -6.33
CA LEU A 293 23.15 15.00 -5.69
C LEU A 293 22.50 16.12 -6.49
N VAL A 294 21.78 17.00 -5.81
CA VAL A 294 21.09 18.14 -6.42
C VAL A 294 21.55 19.42 -5.72
N LEU A 295 21.99 20.39 -6.50
CA LEU A 295 22.24 21.76 -6.05
C LEU A 295 21.22 22.66 -6.75
N GLY A 296 20.49 23.47 -5.99
CA GLY A 296 19.50 24.36 -6.55
C GLY A 296 19.46 25.71 -5.86
N VAL A 297 18.96 26.69 -6.61
CA VAL A 297 18.67 28.04 -6.14
C VAL A 297 17.28 28.42 -6.62
N GLU A 298 16.43 28.87 -5.71
CA GLU A 298 15.11 29.42 -5.99
C GLU A 298 15.09 30.88 -5.56
N ALA A 299 14.45 31.74 -6.36
CA ALA A 299 14.26 33.15 -6.04
C ALA A 299 12.76 33.43 -5.91
N GLN A 300 12.37 33.98 -4.77
CA GLN A 300 10.99 34.38 -4.46
C GLN A 300 10.96 35.91 -4.35
N PHE A 301 10.23 36.57 -5.24
CA PHE A 301 10.06 38.03 -5.30
C PHE A 301 8.60 38.40 -5.04
#